data_AF-X0TZA7-F1
#
_entry.id   AF-X0TZA7-F1
#
_cell.length_a   1.000
_cell.length_b   1.000
_cell.length_c   1.000
_cell.angle_alpha   90.00
_cell.angle_beta   90.00
_cell.angle_gamma   90.00
#
_symmetry.space_group_name_H-M   'P 1'
#
loop_
_entity.id
_entity.type
_entity.pdbx_description
1 polymer ?
#
loop_
_entity_poly.entity_id
_entity_poly.type
_entity_poly.pdbx_seq_one_letter_code
_entity_poly.pdbx_strand_id
1 'polypeptide(L)' 'KNVEVPASQFAKALDGEILFDGSSIQGFVRIEESDMLLKPDLQTFRVFPWGNPEARVARLICDI' A
#
# COMPACT_ATOMS: atom_id res chain seq x y z
N LYS A 1 -4.91 8.14 -0.30
CA LYS A 1 -5.52 7.16 0.65
C LYS A 1 -4.39 6.25 1.12
N ASN A 2 -4.37 5.79 2.37
CA ASN A 2 -3.35 4.88 2.88
C ASN A 2 -3.99 3.57 3.33
N VAL A 3 -3.20 2.49 3.28
CA VAL A 3 -3.55 1.17 3.81
C VAL A 3 -2.37 0.74 4.67
N GLU A 4 -2.65 0.30 5.88
CA GLU A 4 -1.65 -0.21 6.80
C GLU A 4 -1.69 -1.72 6.77
N VAL A 5 -0.54 -2.33 6.51
CA VAL A 5 -0.37 -3.79 6.48
C VAL A 5 0.68 -4.21 7.50
N PRO A 6 0.54 -5.38 8.13
CA PRO A 6 1.59 -5.93 8.99
C PRO A 6 2.90 -6.12 8.22
N ALA A 7 4.03 -6.03 8.92
CA ALA A 7 5.34 -6.25 8.31
C ALA A 7 5.48 -7.63 7.65
N SER A 8 4.75 -8.65 8.14
CA SER A 8 4.71 -9.99 7.54
C SER A 8 4.08 -10.01 6.14
N GLN A 9 3.28 -9.00 5.79
CA GLN A 9 2.67 -8.86 4.47
C GLN A 9 3.46 -7.88 3.57
N PHE A 10 4.56 -7.30 4.06
CA PHE A 10 5.34 -6.35 3.29
C PHE A 10 5.96 -6.97 2.03
N ALA A 11 6.45 -8.22 2.11
CA ALA A 11 6.94 -8.94 0.93
C ALA A 11 5.85 -9.08 -0.15
N LYS A 12 4.64 -9.49 0.26
CA LYS A 12 3.49 -9.58 -0.65
C LYS A 12 3.09 -8.21 -1.24
N ALA A 13 3.23 -7.14 -0.45
CA ALA A 13 3.01 -5.78 -0.92
C ALA A 13 4.02 -5.36 -1.99
N LEU A 14 5.28 -5.81 -1.87
CA LEU A 14 6.31 -5.58 -2.88
C LEU A 14 6.08 -6.38 -4.16
N ASP A 15 5.54 -7.59 -4.03
CA ASP A 15 5.21 -8.47 -5.16
C ASP A 15 3.90 -8.05 -5.88
N GLY A 16 3.24 -6.98 -5.41
CA GLY A 16 1.99 -6.48 -5.98
C GLY A 16 0.77 -7.35 -5.62
N GLU A 17 0.92 -8.30 -4.71
CA GLU A 17 -0.14 -9.23 -4.29
C GLU A 17 -1.10 -8.63 -3.26
N ILE A 18 -0.91 -7.37 -2.86
CA ILE A 18 -1.87 -6.66 -2.01
C ILE A 18 -2.98 -6.12 -2.88
N LEU A 19 -4.09 -6.86 -2.89
CA LEU A 19 -5.35 -6.45 -3.49
C LEU A 19 -5.95 -5.32 -2.66
N PHE A 20 -6.24 -4.19 -3.33
CA PHE A 20 -6.97 -3.09 -2.74
C PHE A 20 -8.33 -2.94 -3.42
N ASP A 21 -9.38 -2.80 -2.62
CA ASP A 21 -10.72 -2.52 -3.13
C ASP A 21 -10.82 -1.07 -3.64
N GLY A 22 -10.58 -0.93 -4.95
CA GLY A 22 -10.68 0.33 -5.69
C GLY A 22 -12.07 0.97 -5.66
N SER A 23 -13.12 0.26 -5.21
CA SER A 23 -14.47 0.81 -5.04
C SER A 23 -14.49 2.02 -4.10
N SER A 24 -13.50 2.09 -3.21
CA SER A 24 -13.31 3.14 -2.23
C SER A 24 -12.53 4.36 -2.73
N ILE A 25 -12.13 4.39 -4.02
CA ILE A 25 -11.53 5.55 -4.70
C ILE A 25 -12.58 6.12 -5.66
N GLN A 26 -13.30 7.17 -5.22
CA GLN A 26 -14.25 7.86 -6.07
C GLN A 26 -13.52 8.50 -7.26
N GLY A 27 -13.76 7.95 -8.46
CA GLY A 27 -13.44 8.62 -9.72
C GLY A 27 -12.59 7.84 -10.73
N PHE A 28 -12.08 6.63 -10.42
CA PHE A 28 -11.11 5.98 -11.32
C PHE A 28 -11.53 4.72 -12.08
N VAL A 29 -12.56 3.93 -11.74
CA VAL A 29 -12.98 2.83 -12.65
C VAL A 29 -14.43 2.43 -12.45
N ARG A 30 -15.12 2.13 -13.56
CA ARG A 30 -16.50 1.61 -13.60
C ARG A 30 -16.51 0.12 -13.24
N ILE A 31 -17.02 -0.20 -12.06
CA ILE A 31 -17.80 -1.41 -11.64
C ILE A 31 -17.25 -2.84 -11.93
N GLU A 32 -16.32 -3.10 -12.84
CA GLU A 32 -15.95 -4.50 -13.18
C GLU A 32 -14.45 -4.74 -13.44
N GLU A 33 -13.59 -4.46 -12.45
CA GLU A 33 -12.26 -5.09 -12.31
C GLU A 33 -11.65 -4.64 -10.95
N SER A 34 -12.20 -5.15 -9.85
CA SER A 34 -11.86 -4.72 -8.48
C SER A 34 -10.61 -5.40 -7.90
N ASP A 35 -9.64 -5.73 -8.75
CA ASP A 35 -8.31 -6.21 -8.35
C ASP A 35 -7.26 -5.22 -8.87
N MET A 36 -7.12 -4.06 -8.20
CA MET A 36 -6.06 -3.11 -8.53
C MET A 36 -4.75 -3.59 -7.89
N LEU A 37 -3.80 -4.01 -8.74
CA LEU A 37 -2.42 -4.23 -8.31
C LEU A 37 -1.76 -2.89 -8.00
N LEU A 38 -1.51 -2.62 -6.72
CA LEU A 38 -0.70 -1.49 -6.32
C LEU A 38 0.74 -1.73 -6.75
N LYS A 39 1.30 -0.83 -7.57
CA LYS A 39 2.71 -0.88 -7.98
C LYS A 39 3.56 -0.06 -7.01
N PRO A 40 4.37 -0.67 -6.15
CA PRO A 40 5.16 0.04 -5.15
C PRO A 40 6.36 0.77 -5.77
N ASP A 41 6.50 2.07 -5.49
CA ASP A 41 7.75 2.81 -5.77
C ASP A 41 8.70 2.73 -4.57
N LEU A 42 9.71 1.88 -4.69
CA LEU A 42 10.77 1.67 -3.69
C LEU A 42 11.56 2.95 -3.37
N GLN A 43 11.64 3.92 -4.27
CA GLN A 43 12.37 5.18 -4.03
C GLN A 43 11.68 6.06 -3.00
N THR A 44 10.36 5.87 -2.82
CA THR A 44 9.53 6.63 -1.87
C THR A 44 9.51 6.03 -0.47
N PHE A 45 10.18 4.89 -0.26
CA PHE A 45 10.24 4.23 1.04
C PHE A 45 10.81 5.18 2.10
N ARG A 46 10.05 5.42 3.18
CA ARG A 46 10.48 6.24 4.31
C ARG A 46 9.97 5.65 5.61
N VAL A 47 10.86 5.50 6.59
CA VAL A 47 10.49 5.16 7.97
C VAL A 47 10.12 6.45 8.70
N PHE A 48 9.02 6.44 9.45
CA PHE A 48 8.67 7.61 10.26
C PHE A 48 9.66 7.78 11.41
N PRO A 49 10.17 9.01 11.64
CA PRO A 49 11.15 9.26 12.70
C PRO A 49 10.52 9.31 14.10
N TRP A 50 9.19 9.27 14.19
CA TRP A 50 8.41 9.22 15.43
C TRP A 50 7.72 7.86 15.57
N GLY A 51 7.43 7.46 16.82
CA GLY A 51 6.74 6.21 17.14
C GLY A 51 7.48 5.36 18.17
N ASN A 52 6.90 4.21 18.52
CA ASN A 52 7.56 3.24 19.41
C ASN A 52 8.74 2.59 18.66
N PRO A 53 9.96 2.55 19.23
CA PRO A 53 11.10 1.84 18.65
C PRO A 53 10.83 0.38 18.28
N GLU A 54 9.92 -0.28 19.01
CA GLU A 54 9.51 -1.67 18.78
C GLU A 54 8.41 -1.82 17.72
N ALA A 55 7.74 -0.72 17.34
CA ALA A 55 6.68 -0.69 16.34
C ALA A 55 6.90 0.46 15.35
N ARG A 56 8.06 0.44 14.67
CA ARG A 56 8.38 1.44 13.65
C ARG A 56 7.46 1.26 12.45
N VAL A 57 6.86 2.36 12.03
CA VAL A 57 6.01 2.41 10.84
C VAL A 57 6.84 2.96 9.68
N ALA A 58 6.75 2.28 8.54
CA ALA A 58 7.30 2.76 7.28
C ALA A 58 6.17 2.99 6.27
N ARG A 59 6.38 3.95 5.37
CA ARG A 59 5.47 4.21 4.26
C ARG A 59 6.15 3.94 2.94
N LEU A 60 5.33 3.62 1.96
CA LEU A 60 5.70 3.51 0.56
C LEU A 60 4.54 4.04 -0.27
N ILE A 61 4.85 4.80 -1.32
CA ILE A 61 3.85 5.33 -2.26
C ILE A 61 3.72 4.29 -3.38
N CYS A 62 2.48 3.95 -3.71
CA CYS A 62 2.15 3.05 -4.78
C CYS A 62 1.35 3.80 -5.84
N ASP A 63 1.61 3.45 -7.10
CA ASP A 63 0.78 3.84 -8.22
C ASP A 63 -0.29 2.77 -8.48
N ILE A 64 -1.38 3.18 -9.13
CA ILE A 64 -2.46 2.32 -9.64
C ILE A 64 -2.27 2.19 -11.14
#